data_AF-A0A1F8UHS5-F1
#
_entry.id   AF-A0A1F8UHS5-F1
#
_cell.length_a   1.000
_cell.length_b   1.000
_cell.length_c   1.000
_cell.angle_alpha   90.00
_cell.angle_beta   90.00
_cell.angle_gamma   90.00
#
_symmetry.space_group_name_H-M   'P 1'
#
loop_
_entity.id
_entity.type
_entity.pdbx_description
1 polymer ?
#
loop_
_entity_poly.entity_id
_entity_poly.type
_entity_poly.pdbx_seq_one_letter_code
_entity_poly.pdbx_strand_id
1 'polypeptide(L)'
;MKKIKLSMVSILIVLTLIGCKTNQGVSDSSVQESEATVKIKDVSKNELDNTDTKEEVDITETSGKVEVGMLTNTFAFADETGKKLITFDAKIEKPEELNVAIGDNGKIFKIKYIMHQNSNDKDTSRQSSSNFDNIAGYIYEVEENEKLETDDTYYLSSNKILNDKI
;
A
#
# COMPACT_ATOMS: atom_id res chain seq x y z
N MET A 1 24.65 -15.87 -51.50
CA MET A 1 25.15 -15.40 -50.19
C MET A 1 25.95 -14.11 -50.42
N LYS A 2 25.39 -12.94 -50.06
CA LYS A 2 26.00 -11.61 -50.28
C LYS A 2 26.56 -11.11 -48.94
N LYS A 3 27.84 -10.76 -48.92
CA LYS A 3 28.57 -10.26 -47.74
C LYS A 3 28.10 -8.83 -47.44
N ILE A 4 27.52 -8.61 -46.25
CA ILE A 4 27.21 -7.27 -45.73
C ILE A 4 28.50 -6.73 -45.10
N LYS A 5 29.03 -5.64 -45.68
CA LYS A 5 30.17 -4.91 -45.11
C LYS A 5 29.66 -3.99 -44.00
N LEU A 6 30.23 -4.18 -42.83
CA LEU A 6 30.23 -3.30 -41.68
C LEU A 6 30.80 -1.94 -42.08
N SER A 7 30.06 -0.85 -41.88
CA SER A 7 30.61 0.51 -41.95
C SER A 7 30.22 1.26 -40.68
N MET A 8 31.24 1.43 -39.86
CA MET A 8 31.32 2.17 -38.61
C MET A 8 31.58 3.65 -38.95
N VAL A 9 30.66 4.58 -38.63
CA VAL A 9 30.95 6.03 -38.63
C VAL A 9 30.17 6.76 -37.52
N SER A 10 30.95 7.13 -36.49
CA SER A 10 30.96 8.36 -35.70
C SER A 10 29.70 8.95 -35.05
N ILE A 11 29.62 8.69 -33.74
CA ILE A 11 29.42 9.64 -32.62
C ILE A 11 29.54 11.15 -32.99
N LEU A 12 28.50 11.92 -32.65
CA LEU A 12 28.61 13.15 -31.85
C LEU A 12 27.20 13.59 -31.35
N ILE A 13 26.81 13.20 -30.13
CA ILE A 13 25.64 13.79 -29.45
C ILE A 13 26.19 14.77 -28.43
N VAL A 14 26.01 16.06 -28.73
CA VAL A 14 26.40 17.19 -27.89
C VAL A 14 25.44 17.26 -26.70
N LEU A 15 25.93 16.93 -25.50
CA LEU A 15 25.27 17.18 -24.22
C LEU A 15 25.54 18.62 -23.79
N THR A 16 24.58 19.54 -23.98
CA THR A 16 24.62 20.83 -23.28
C THR A 16 23.94 20.70 -21.92
N LEU A 17 24.77 20.49 -20.90
CA LEU A 17 24.42 20.71 -19.50
C LEU A 17 24.29 22.23 -19.26
N ILE A 18 23.06 22.72 -19.11
CA ILE A 18 22.82 24.00 -18.45
C ILE A 18 22.48 23.69 -17.00
N GLY A 19 23.49 23.85 -16.14
CA GLY A 19 23.33 23.80 -14.70
C GLY A 19 22.74 25.10 -14.19
N CYS A 20 21.62 25.02 -13.46
CA CYS A 20 21.15 26.12 -12.62
C CYS A 20 22.05 26.19 -11.39
N LYS A 21 22.99 27.12 -11.44
CA LYS A 21 23.86 27.52 -10.33
C LYS A 21 23.05 28.42 -9.39
N THR A 22 22.91 27.99 -8.14
CA THR A 22 22.44 28.80 -7.01
C THR A 22 23.41 29.96 -6.77
N ASN A 23 22.89 31.18 -6.72
CA ASN A 23 23.58 32.28 -6.05
C ASN A 23 22.56 33.24 -5.44
N GLN A 24 22.67 33.43 -4.14
CA GLN A 24 22.00 34.48 -3.37
C GLN A 24 22.42 35.85 -3.90
N GLY A 25 21.43 36.68 -4.20
CA GLY A 25 21.56 38.10 -4.43
C GLY A 25 20.34 38.79 -3.84
N VAL A 26 20.55 39.46 -2.71
CA VAL A 26 19.60 40.32 -2.00
C VAL A 26 19.25 41.53 -2.87
N SER A 27 17.95 41.87 -2.94
CA SER A 27 17.34 43.22 -2.97
C SER A 27 15.90 43.05 -3.52
N ASP A 28 14.91 42.86 -2.65
CA ASP A 28 14.10 43.90 -1.99
C ASP A 28 12.89 44.34 -2.84
N SER A 29 11.74 44.49 -2.15
CA SER A 29 10.43 45.00 -2.58
C SER A 29 9.47 44.06 -3.35
N SER A 30 8.68 43.29 -2.60
CA SER A 30 7.27 43.63 -2.32
C SER A 30 6.54 42.42 -1.71
N VAL A 31 6.16 42.57 -0.45
CA VAL A 31 5.37 41.58 0.31
C VAL A 31 3.91 41.68 -0.17
N GLN A 32 3.40 40.62 -0.78
CA GLN A 32 1.97 40.29 -0.73
C GLN A 32 1.83 38.93 -0.05
N GLU A 33 1.75 39.04 1.27
CA GLU A 33 1.31 38.04 2.22
C GLU A 33 -0.19 37.78 2.01
N SER A 34 -0.52 36.60 1.48
CA SER A 34 -1.89 36.08 1.49
C SER A 34 -1.99 35.00 2.55
N GLU A 35 -2.12 35.45 3.79
CA GLU A 35 -2.60 34.63 4.90
C GLU A 35 -4.06 34.25 4.65
N ALA A 36 -4.33 32.97 4.44
CA ALA A 36 -5.68 32.43 4.56
C ALA A 36 -6.01 32.30 6.05
N THR A 37 -6.54 33.37 6.65
CA THR A 37 -7.14 33.35 7.98
C THR A 37 -8.38 32.47 7.98
N VAL A 38 -8.30 31.28 8.59
CA VAL A 38 -9.48 30.47 8.93
C VAL A 38 -10.14 31.09 10.16
N LYS A 39 -11.30 31.72 9.94
CA LYS A 39 -12.17 32.22 11.01
C LYS A 39 -12.87 31.04 11.68
N ILE A 40 -12.35 30.58 12.82
CA ILE A 40 -13.12 29.73 13.74
C ILE A 40 -14.13 30.63 14.44
N LYS A 41 -15.42 30.44 14.13
CA LYS A 41 -16.53 30.99 14.90
C LYS A 41 -16.81 30.05 16.06
N ASP A 42 -16.67 30.59 17.25
CA ASP A 42 -16.86 29.91 18.51
C ASP A 42 -18.35 29.90 18.94
N VAL A 43 -18.67 28.88 19.74
CA VAL A 43 -19.83 28.70 20.63
C VAL A 43 -21.21 28.38 19.99
N SER A 44 -21.63 27.12 20.16
CA SER A 44 -22.82 26.85 20.97
C SER A 44 -22.69 25.53 21.74
N LYS A 45 -22.53 25.67 23.06
CA LYS A 45 -22.94 24.68 24.05
C LYS A 45 -24.40 24.30 23.77
N ASN A 46 -24.72 23.02 23.85
CA ASN A 46 -25.90 22.59 24.59
C ASN A 46 -25.62 21.23 25.22
N GLU A 47 -25.86 21.20 26.52
CA GLU A 47 -25.68 20.11 27.45
C GLU A 47 -27.04 19.45 27.69
N LEU A 48 -27.01 18.11 27.75
CA LEU A 48 -27.99 17.13 28.23
C LEU A 48 -29.45 17.16 27.71
N ASP A 49 -29.85 16.04 27.11
CA ASP A 49 -31.06 15.36 27.58
C ASP A 49 -30.87 13.85 27.58
N ASN A 50 -31.23 13.24 28.71
CA ASN A 50 -31.18 11.82 29.01
C ASN A 50 -32.51 11.24 28.58
N THR A 51 -32.54 10.20 27.75
CA THR A 51 -33.69 9.28 27.80
C THR A 51 -33.24 7.86 27.55
N ASP A 52 -33.17 7.17 28.69
CA ASP A 52 -33.29 5.74 28.91
C ASP A 52 -34.19 5.05 27.87
N THR A 53 -33.61 4.20 27.03
CA THR A 53 -34.34 3.08 26.44
C THR A 53 -33.42 1.88 26.47
N LYS A 54 -33.69 1.06 27.48
CA LYS A 54 -33.15 -0.26 27.73
C LYS A 54 -33.52 -1.20 26.58
N GLU A 55 -32.61 -1.39 25.64
CA GLU A 55 -32.58 -2.60 24.80
C GLU A 55 -31.37 -3.44 25.23
N GLU A 56 -31.67 -4.45 26.03
CA GLU A 56 -30.76 -5.54 26.36
C GLU A 56 -30.60 -6.40 25.09
N VAL A 57 -29.67 -6.00 24.24
CA VAL A 57 -29.18 -6.88 23.17
C VAL A 57 -28.27 -7.89 23.85
N ASP A 58 -28.79 -9.10 24.02
CA ASP A 58 -28.03 -10.29 24.41
C ASP A 58 -27.02 -10.61 23.30
N ILE A 59 -25.91 -9.88 23.30
CA ILE A 59 -24.68 -10.31 22.66
C ILE A 59 -24.11 -11.42 23.54
N THR A 60 -24.55 -12.65 23.29
CA THR A 60 -23.72 -13.81 23.61
C THR A 60 -22.45 -13.69 22.77
N GLU A 61 -21.48 -12.92 23.29
CA GLU A 61 -20.13 -12.83 22.78
C GLU A 61 -19.51 -14.22 22.87
N THR A 62 -19.52 -14.93 21.76
CA THR A 62 -18.66 -16.08 21.55
C THR A 62 -17.22 -15.55 21.45
N SER A 63 -16.64 -15.20 22.60
CA SER A 63 -15.25 -14.78 22.74
C SER A 63 -14.35 -16.01 22.55
N GLY A 64 -14.15 -16.41 21.30
CA GLY A 64 -12.95 -17.16 20.95
C GLY A 64 -11.73 -16.36 21.41
N LYS A 65 -10.64 -17.00 21.77
CA LYS A 65 -9.41 -16.27 22.11
C LYS A 65 -8.54 -16.34 20.88
N VAL A 66 -8.32 -15.20 20.19
CA VAL A 66 -7.29 -15.17 19.14
C VAL A 66 -5.96 -15.37 19.84
N GLU A 67 -5.31 -16.51 19.58
CA GLU A 67 -3.97 -16.75 20.09
C GLU A 67 -3.00 -15.81 19.37
N VAL A 68 -2.57 -14.75 20.06
CA VAL A 68 -1.67 -13.72 19.52
C VAL A 68 -0.38 -14.34 18.94
N GLY A 69 0.07 -15.48 19.48
CA GLY A 69 1.24 -16.20 18.97
C GLY A 69 1.05 -16.85 17.58
N MET A 70 -0.19 -16.94 17.09
CA MET A 70 -0.47 -17.40 15.72
C MET A 70 -0.49 -16.25 14.71
N LEU A 71 -0.56 -15.00 15.15
CA LEU A 71 -0.58 -13.86 14.24
C LEU A 71 0.76 -13.73 13.52
N THR A 72 0.69 -13.54 12.21
CA THR A 72 1.81 -13.22 11.34
C THR A 72 2.05 -11.71 11.37
N ASN A 73 3.26 -11.24 11.08
CA ASN A 73 3.52 -9.81 10.87
C ASN A 73 3.65 -9.50 9.38
N THR A 74 2.78 -10.11 8.57
CA THR A 74 2.87 -10.04 7.11
C THR A 74 1.89 -9.03 6.56
N PHE A 75 2.42 -8.03 5.88
CA PHE A 75 1.64 -7.02 5.17
C PHE A 75 1.97 -7.04 3.68
N ALA A 76 1.00 -6.67 2.86
CA ALA A 76 1.12 -6.62 1.42
C ALA A 76 0.36 -5.42 0.83
N PHE A 77 0.64 -5.09 -0.43
CA PHE A 77 -0.10 -4.07 -1.18
C PHE A 77 -0.49 -4.60 -2.56
N ALA A 78 -1.55 -4.03 -3.14
CA ALA A 78 -2.11 -4.50 -4.40
C ALA A 78 -1.38 -3.94 -5.62
N ASP A 79 -1.41 -4.71 -6.72
CA ASP A 79 -1.03 -4.22 -8.05
C ASP A 79 -2.07 -3.24 -8.61
N GLU A 80 -1.76 -2.58 -9.73
CA GLU A 80 -2.69 -1.61 -10.37
C GLU A 80 -4.03 -2.25 -10.80
N THR A 81 -4.09 -3.57 -10.93
CA THR A 81 -5.31 -4.28 -11.33
C THR A 81 -6.23 -4.63 -10.15
N GLY A 82 -5.68 -4.60 -8.92
CA GLY A 82 -6.34 -5.05 -7.70
C GLY A 82 -6.53 -6.57 -7.64
N LYS A 83 -5.79 -7.34 -8.46
CA LYS A 83 -5.92 -8.82 -8.54
C LYS A 83 -4.74 -9.54 -7.93
N LYS A 84 -3.64 -8.85 -7.68
CA LYS A 84 -2.46 -9.43 -7.04
C LYS A 84 -2.03 -8.60 -5.85
N LEU A 85 -1.41 -9.27 -4.89
CA LEU A 85 -0.76 -8.68 -3.73
C LEU A 85 0.72 -9.06 -3.74
N ILE A 86 1.56 -8.17 -3.22
CA ILE A 86 2.97 -8.46 -2.95
C ILE A 86 3.31 -8.05 -1.53
N THR A 87 3.99 -8.94 -0.80
CA THR A 87 4.41 -8.69 0.59
C THR A 87 5.57 -7.71 0.67
N PHE A 88 5.65 -6.97 1.77
CA PHE A 88 6.80 -6.10 2.03
C PHE A 88 8.06 -6.89 2.45
N ASP A 89 7.87 -8.06 3.08
CA ASP A 89 8.96 -8.87 3.61
C ASP A 89 9.28 -10.04 2.68
N ALA A 90 10.59 -10.33 2.55
CA ALA A 90 11.15 -11.37 1.71
C ALA A 90 11.45 -12.67 2.47
N LYS A 91 11.13 -12.75 3.77
CA LYS A 91 11.32 -13.98 4.56
C LYS A 91 10.04 -14.43 5.25
N ILE A 92 9.25 -15.21 4.52
CA ILE A 92 8.11 -15.96 5.05
C ILE A 92 8.46 -17.44 4.92
N GLU A 93 8.47 -18.18 6.03
CA GLU A 93 8.84 -19.60 6.02
C GLU A 93 7.88 -20.45 5.20
N LYS A 94 6.58 -20.11 5.24
CA LYS A 94 5.49 -20.85 4.60
C LYS A 94 4.50 -19.90 3.95
N PRO A 95 4.88 -19.24 2.83
CA PRO A 95 4.01 -18.26 2.17
C PRO A 95 2.65 -18.85 1.75
N GLU A 96 2.57 -20.14 1.49
CA GLU A 96 1.34 -20.85 1.12
C GLU A 96 0.32 -21.00 2.26
N GLU A 97 0.72 -20.84 3.53
CA GLU A 97 -0.23 -20.89 4.66
C GLU A 97 -1.02 -19.59 4.82
N LEU A 98 -0.58 -18.50 4.17
CA LEU A 98 -1.27 -17.22 4.11
C LEU A 98 -2.29 -17.26 2.97
N ASN A 99 -3.55 -17.48 3.32
CA ASN A 99 -4.64 -17.67 2.35
C ASN A 99 -5.78 -16.66 2.52
N VAL A 100 -5.57 -15.65 3.38
CA VAL A 100 -6.49 -14.54 3.58
C VAL A 100 -5.75 -13.21 3.58
N ALA A 101 -6.29 -12.22 2.89
CA ALA A 101 -5.95 -10.82 3.03
C ALA A 101 -7.08 -10.07 3.75
N ILE A 102 -6.72 -9.21 4.70
CA ILE A 102 -7.64 -8.38 5.46
C ILE A 102 -7.31 -6.93 5.16
N GLY A 103 -8.24 -6.23 4.53
CA GLY A 103 -8.13 -4.80 4.22
C GLY A 103 -8.92 -3.94 5.21
N ASP A 104 -9.19 -2.72 4.78
CA ASP A 104 -9.92 -1.73 5.58
C ASP A 104 -11.27 -2.24 6.09
N ASN A 105 -11.61 -1.79 7.30
CA ASN A 105 -12.82 -2.19 8.03
C ASN A 105 -12.97 -3.72 8.23
N GLY A 106 -11.86 -4.46 8.16
CA GLY A 106 -11.86 -5.91 8.32
C GLY A 106 -12.42 -6.67 7.12
N LYS A 107 -12.46 -6.05 5.92
CA LYS A 107 -12.89 -6.75 4.71
C LYS A 107 -11.92 -7.89 4.39
N ILE A 108 -12.45 -9.09 4.26
CA ILE A 108 -11.70 -10.33 4.07
C ILE A 108 -11.73 -10.74 2.59
N PHE A 109 -10.57 -11.04 2.03
CA PHE A 109 -10.38 -11.57 0.69
C PHE A 109 -9.66 -12.91 0.76
N LYS A 110 -10.13 -13.90 0.00
CA LYS A 110 -9.37 -15.14 -0.20
C LYS A 110 -8.26 -14.90 -1.19
N ILE A 111 -7.08 -15.43 -0.88
CA ILE A 111 -5.90 -15.26 -1.72
C ILE A 111 -5.16 -16.59 -1.85
N LYS A 112 -4.37 -16.70 -2.91
CA LYS A 112 -3.55 -17.87 -3.18
C LYS A 112 -2.12 -17.45 -3.48
N TYR A 113 -1.17 -18.08 -2.81
CA TYR A 113 0.25 -17.91 -3.11
C TYR A 113 0.59 -18.37 -4.54
N ILE A 114 1.33 -17.54 -5.27
CA ILE A 114 1.75 -17.80 -6.65
C ILE A 114 3.25 -18.06 -6.72
N MET A 115 4.07 -17.12 -6.25
CA MET A 115 5.53 -17.19 -6.38
C MET A 115 6.24 -16.17 -5.50
N HIS A 116 7.55 -16.34 -5.32
CA HIS A 116 8.43 -15.28 -4.84
C HIS A 116 8.97 -14.48 -6.04
N GLN A 117 8.86 -13.16 -5.97
CA GLN A 117 9.42 -12.21 -6.91
C GLN A 117 10.70 -11.60 -6.34
N ASN A 118 11.76 -11.56 -7.14
CA ASN A 118 12.98 -10.80 -6.79
C ASN A 118 12.81 -9.35 -7.23
N SER A 119 13.48 -8.42 -6.54
CA SER A 119 13.57 -7.05 -7.02
C SER A 119 14.40 -6.95 -8.29
N ASN A 120 14.23 -5.85 -9.01
CA ASN A 120 14.98 -5.54 -10.22
C ASN A 120 15.55 -4.11 -10.21
N ASP A 121 16.30 -3.74 -11.26
CA ASP A 121 17.00 -2.45 -11.35
C ASP A 121 16.08 -1.21 -11.40
N LYS A 122 14.75 -1.39 -11.54
CA LYS A 122 13.76 -0.31 -11.52
C LYS A 122 13.06 -0.16 -10.17
N ASP A 123 13.44 -0.94 -9.16
CA ASP A 123 12.85 -0.86 -7.83
C ASP A 123 13.06 0.53 -7.23
N THR A 124 11.96 1.24 -6.97
CA THR A 124 11.98 2.56 -6.32
C THR A 124 12.00 2.49 -4.79
N SER A 125 12.02 1.28 -4.23
CA SER A 125 11.86 0.98 -2.80
C SER A 125 10.54 1.46 -2.19
N ARG A 126 9.60 1.94 -3.01
CA ARG A 126 8.27 2.36 -2.58
C ARG A 126 7.29 1.19 -2.62
N GLN A 127 6.49 1.07 -1.57
CA GLN A 127 5.41 0.10 -1.47
C GLN A 127 4.15 0.70 -2.10
N SER A 128 4.12 0.71 -3.43
CA SER A 128 3.00 1.26 -4.21
C SER A 128 2.76 0.40 -5.45
N SER A 129 1.52 0.37 -5.93
CA SER A 129 1.08 -0.36 -7.12
C SER A 129 1.98 -0.10 -8.33
N SER A 130 2.41 1.14 -8.54
CA SER A 130 3.34 1.55 -9.61
C SER A 130 4.75 0.95 -9.52
N ASN A 131 5.14 0.41 -8.36
CA ASN A 131 6.43 -0.26 -8.13
C ASN A 131 6.28 -1.78 -7.99
N PHE A 132 5.06 -2.32 -8.11
CA PHE A 132 4.73 -3.71 -7.83
C PHE A 132 5.63 -4.72 -8.58
N ASP A 133 5.82 -4.50 -9.88
CA ASP A 133 6.61 -5.39 -10.75
C ASP A 133 8.13 -5.30 -10.50
N ASN A 134 8.57 -4.36 -9.65
CA ASN A 134 9.99 -4.07 -9.45
C ASN A 134 10.51 -4.45 -8.07
N ILE A 135 9.64 -4.55 -7.06
CA ILE A 135 10.04 -4.85 -5.69
C ILE A 135 10.10 -6.36 -5.42
N ALA A 136 10.92 -6.77 -4.46
CA ALA A 136 10.95 -8.15 -3.98
C ALA A 136 9.75 -8.44 -3.07
N GLY A 137 9.26 -9.68 -3.08
CA GLY A 137 8.20 -10.13 -2.18
C GLY A 137 7.49 -11.39 -2.65
N TYR A 138 6.59 -11.91 -1.84
CA TYR A 138 5.74 -13.04 -2.19
C TYR A 138 4.46 -12.54 -2.86
N ILE A 139 4.18 -13.07 -4.05
CA ILE A 139 3.02 -12.73 -4.85
C ILE A 139 1.85 -13.65 -4.49
N TYR A 140 0.71 -13.02 -4.27
CA TYR A 140 -0.57 -13.69 -4.09
C TYR A 140 -1.56 -13.21 -5.15
N GLU A 141 -2.48 -14.08 -5.54
CA GLU A 141 -3.61 -13.76 -6.40
C GLU A 141 -4.90 -13.78 -5.58
N VAL A 142 -5.78 -12.81 -5.82
CA VAL A 142 -7.12 -12.75 -5.22
C VAL A 142 -7.99 -13.79 -5.88
N GLU A 143 -8.62 -14.64 -5.07
CA GLU A 143 -9.60 -15.59 -5.57
C GLU A 143 -10.93 -14.87 -5.87
N GLU A 144 -11.72 -15.43 -6.78
CA GLU A 144 -13.03 -14.89 -7.18
C GLU A 144 -12.93 -13.56 -7.98
N ASN A 145 -14.07 -12.94 -8.29
CA ASN A 145 -14.12 -11.74 -9.14
C ASN A 145 -13.92 -10.43 -8.35
N GLU A 146 -13.50 -10.50 -7.08
CA GLU A 146 -13.28 -9.34 -6.24
C GLU A 146 -12.03 -8.54 -6.61
N LYS A 147 -12.04 -7.24 -6.33
CA LYS A 147 -10.88 -6.37 -6.54
C LYS A 147 -10.48 -5.74 -5.21
N LEU A 148 -9.18 -5.70 -5.00
CA LEU A 148 -8.52 -4.93 -3.96
C LEU A 148 -8.43 -3.47 -4.42
N GLU A 149 -8.52 -2.55 -3.47
CA GLU A 149 -8.15 -1.16 -3.69
C GLU A 149 -6.63 -1.06 -3.89
N THR A 150 -6.22 -0.28 -4.90
CA THR A 150 -4.81 -0.05 -5.25
C THR A 150 -4.14 0.86 -4.23
N ASP A 151 -2.85 0.66 -3.97
CA ASP A 151 -2.05 1.41 -2.98
C ASP A 151 -2.49 1.27 -1.50
N ASP A 152 -3.51 0.46 -1.22
CA ASP A 152 -3.88 0.07 0.13
C ASP A 152 -2.96 -1.03 0.68
N THR A 153 -2.91 -1.11 2.01
CA THR A 153 -2.17 -2.13 2.74
C THR A 153 -3.12 -3.19 3.28
N TYR A 154 -2.74 -4.45 3.09
CA TYR A 154 -3.49 -5.62 3.51
C TYR A 154 -2.67 -6.43 4.50
N TYR A 155 -3.33 -6.90 5.56
CA TYR A 155 -2.75 -7.85 6.49
C TYR A 155 -3.00 -9.27 5.99
N LEU A 156 -1.94 -10.08 5.89
CA LEU A 156 -2.04 -11.46 5.41
C LEU A 156 -2.02 -12.43 6.58
N SER A 157 -2.96 -13.37 6.57
CA SER A 157 -3.16 -14.34 7.64
C SER A 157 -3.54 -15.72 7.11
N SER A 158 -3.52 -16.71 7.99
CA SER A 158 -4.13 -18.01 7.76
C SER A 158 -5.59 -18.00 8.20
N ASN A 159 -6.49 -18.53 7.38
CA ASN A 159 -7.90 -18.73 7.71
C ASN A 159 -8.10 -19.60 8.97
N LYS A 160 -7.13 -20.46 9.32
CA LYS A 160 -7.16 -21.24 10.56
C LYS A 160 -7.25 -20.36 11.80
N ILE A 161 -6.66 -19.17 11.76
CA ILE A 161 -6.66 -18.20 12.87
C ILE A 161 -7.98 -17.43 12.93
N LEU A 162 -8.64 -17.27 11.77
CA LEU A 162 -9.91 -16.54 11.65
C LEU A 162 -11.13 -17.42 11.98
N ASN A 163 -11.07 -18.71 11.64
CA ASN A 163 -12.18 -19.66 11.80
C ASN A 163 -12.46 -20.08 13.24
N ASP A 164 -11.61 -19.75 14.22
CA ASP A 164 -11.97 -19.88 15.64
C ASP A 164 -13.08 -18.88 16.07
N LYS A 165 -13.59 -18.05 15.14
CA LYS A 165 -14.56 -16.98 15.43
C LYS A 165 -15.58 -16.62 14.32
N ILE A 166 -15.62 -17.30 13.17
CA ILE A 166 -16.61 -17.00 12.10
C ILE A 166 -17.58 -18.17 11.97
#